data_AF-A0A7Y7XIQ6-F1
#
_entry.id   AF-A0A7Y7XIQ6-F1
#
_cell.length_a   1.000
_cell.length_b   1.000
_cell.length_c   1.000
_cell.angle_alpha   90.00
_cell.angle_beta   90.00
_cell.angle_gamma   90.00
#
_symmetry.space_group_name_H-M   'P 1'
#
loop_
_entity.id
_entity.type
_entity.pdbx_description
1 polymer ?
#
loop_
_entity_poly.entity_id
_entity_poly.type
_entity_poly.pdbx_seq_one_letter_code
_entity_poly.pdbx_strand_id
1 'polypeptide(L)'
;MLLRDLKHVSLLLLTLFIGSCATTNPPNVARLADDVFIVATPLRYAITTTSYTVEVPRGFITDLASIPRSLWWWESKTDRSMAPAIIHDFLYWDQGCSKDEADAVLSLAMDDNGVSPTKRALIYAGVRTPIGEKAYKDNALAKAAGESRYLTSRYTDVLLLRSTVPDDNLESILKRAKSEKGISPLRTNYRKQTQQACKAALRILSST
;
A
#
# COMPACT_ATOMS: atom_id res chain seq x y z
N MET A 1 66.38 -16.36 46.71
CA MET A 1 65.15 -16.83 47.39
C MET A 1 64.10 -15.73 47.24
N LEU A 2 62.98 -16.07 46.59
CA LEU A 2 61.72 -15.32 46.43
C LEU A 2 61.63 -14.14 45.42
N LEU A 3 60.97 -14.51 44.31
CA LEU A 3 60.36 -13.75 43.21
C LEU A 3 59.16 -12.87 43.59
N ARG A 4 58.73 -12.06 42.60
CA ARG A 4 57.36 -11.54 42.26
C ARG A 4 57.06 -10.09 42.66
N ASP A 5 57.00 -9.17 41.70
CA ASP A 5 55.93 -8.87 40.71
C ASP A 5 54.95 -7.82 41.26
N LEU A 6 54.92 -6.61 40.69
CA LEU A 6 53.65 -5.90 40.48
C LEU A 6 53.76 -5.01 39.25
N LYS A 7 53.16 -5.51 38.17
CA LYS A 7 53.10 -4.92 36.83
C LYS A 7 52.09 -3.78 36.80
N HIS A 8 52.39 -2.78 35.98
CA HIS A 8 51.57 -1.62 35.67
C HIS A 8 50.10 -1.97 35.41
N VAL A 9 49.19 -1.46 36.24
CA VAL A 9 47.75 -1.49 36.01
C VAL A 9 47.44 -0.43 34.95
N SER A 10 47.42 -0.85 33.69
CA SER A 10 46.92 -0.03 32.59
C SER A 10 45.39 -0.08 32.62
N LEU A 11 44.77 1.03 33.03
CA LEU A 11 43.32 1.20 33.09
C LEU A 11 42.78 1.32 31.66
N LEU A 12 42.40 0.19 31.04
CA LEU A 12 41.64 0.19 29.80
C LEU A 12 40.24 0.78 30.08
N LEU A 13 40.00 2.00 29.60
CA LEU A 13 38.65 2.54 29.45
C LEU A 13 37.90 1.67 28.43
N LEU A 14 37.04 0.78 28.93
CA LEU A 14 36.09 0.03 28.12
C LEU A 14 35.00 0.99 27.66
N THR A 15 35.11 1.50 26.43
CA THR A 15 34.06 2.31 25.81
C THR A 15 32.82 1.43 25.58
N LEU A 16 31.76 1.69 26.34
CA LEU A 16 30.45 1.10 26.14
C LEU A 16 29.93 1.57 24.77
N PHE A 17 30.03 0.73 23.74
CA PHE A 17 29.28 0.93 22.50
C PHE A 17 27.80 0.74 22.81
N ILE A 18 27.09 1.84 23.03
CA ILE A 18 25.62 1.83 23.04
C ILE A 18 25.21 1.53 21.59
N GLY A 19 24.90 0.27 21.33
CA GLY A 19 24.27 -0.15 20.09
C GLY A 19 22.93 0.57 19.97
N SER A 20 22.88 1.63 19.16
CA SER A 20 21.64 2.28 18.79
C SER A 20 20.85 1.27 17.96
N CYS A 21 19.84 0.62 18.55
CA CYS A 21 18.84 -0.10 17.78
C CYS A 21 18.12 0.93 16.90
N ALA A 22 18.57 1.06 15.64
CA ALA A 22 17.85 1.79 14.63
C ALA A 22 16.47 1.13 14.50
N THR A 23 15.45 1.75 15.08
CA THR A 23 14.06 1.35 14.87
C THR A 23 13.72 1.77 13.46
N THR A 24 13.91 0.87 12.49
CA THR A 24 13.42 1.10 11.14
C THR A 24 11.90 1.10 11.21
N ASN A 25 11.26 2.21 10.86
CA ASN A 25 9.81 2.21 10.69
C ASN A 25 9.49 1.14 9.63
N PRO A 26 8.61 0.18 9.93
CA PRO A 26 8.22 -0.81 8.94
C PRO A 26 7.64 -0.09 7.71
N PRO A 27 7.92 -0.57 6.50
CA PRO A 27 7.39 0.08 5.31
C PRO A 27 5.87 0.06 5.35
N ASN A 28 5.22 1.11 4.85
CA ASN A 28 3.75 1.16 4.83
C ASN A 28 3.13 0.03 3.99
N VAL A 29 3.91 -0.54 3.07
CA VAL A 29 3.50 -1.58 2.14
C VAL A 29 4.57 -2.67 2.10
N ALA A 30 4.15 -3.93 2.10
CA ALA A 30 5.03 -5.07 1.88
C ALA A 30 4.59 -5.86 0.63
N ARG A 31 5.56 -6.43 -0.09
CA ARG A 31 5.32 -7.33 -1.23
C ARG A 31 5.20 -8.76 -0.71
N LEU A 32 4.08 -9.42 -1.00
CA LEU A 32 3.78 -10.80 -0.59
C LEU A 32 4.08 -11.83 -1.68
N ALA A 33 3.91 -11.44 -2.95
CA ALA A 33 4.21 -12.26 -4.12
C ALA A 33 4.59 -11.34 -5.29
N ASP A 34 4.67 -11.86 -6.52
CA ASP A 34 5.18 -11.04 -7.63
C ASP A 34 4.40 -9.75 -7.86
N ASP A 35 3.09 -9.87 -7.95
CA ASP A 35 2.22 -8.71 -8.21
C ASP A 35 1.42 -8.32 -6.95
N VAL A 36 1.61 -9.00 -5.82
CA VAL A 36 0.72 -8.88 -4.65
C VAL A 36 1.38 -8.11 -3.51
N PHE A 37 0.67 -7.09 -3.03
CA PHE A 37 1.10 -6.18 -1.98
C PHE A 37 0.09 -6.14 -0.84
N ILE A 38 0.57 -5.88 0.37
CA ILE A 38 -0.25 -5.65 1.56
C ILE A 38 0.13 -4.34 2.23
N VAL A 39 -0.89 -3.59 2.65
CA VAL A 39 -0.73 -2.38 3.46
C VAL A 39 -0.40 -2.80 4.89
N ALA A 40 0.88 -2.67 5.26
CA ALA A 40 1.39 -3.05 6.58
C ALA A 40 1.08 -1.99 7.64
N THR A 41 1.10 -0.71 7.30
CA THR A 41 0.59 0.37 8.17
C THR A 41 -0.36 1.24 7.37
N PRO A 42 -1.37 1.90 7.99
CA PRO A 42 -2.36 2.67 7.24
C PRO A 42 -1.70 3.67 6.28
N LEU A 43 -1.97 3.51 4.98
CA LEU A 43 -1.45 4.39 3.94
C LEU A 43 -2.40 5.58 3.79
N ARG A 44 -1.90 6.78 3.97
CA ARG A 44 -2.70 8.02 3.94
C ARG A 44 -2.23 8.92 2.82
N TYR A 45 -3.18 9.50 2.10
CA TYR A 45 -2.95 10.56 1.13
C TYR A 45 -3.79 11.78 1.48
N ALA A 46 -3.12 12.87 1.85
CA ALA A 46 -3.74 14.17 2.05
C ALA A 46 -3.66 14.96 0.74
N ILE A 47 -4.80 15.43 0.25
CA ILE A 47 -4.85 16.23 -0.99
C ILE A 47 -4.30 17.62 -0.66
N THR A 48 -3.17 18.00 -1.27
CA THR A 48 -2.35 19.18 -0.91
C THR A 48 -3.14 20.48 -0.73
N THR A 49 -4.20 20.69 -1.51
CA THR A 49 -5.00 21.93 -1.52
C THR A 49 -6.26 21.88 -0.66
N THR A 50 -6.46 20.81 0.12
CA THR A 50 -7.68 20.60 0.93
C THR A 50 -7.36 20.00 2.30
N SER A 51 -8.36 19.93 3.19
CA SER A 51 -8.26 19.17 4.45
C SER A 51 -8.68 17.70 4.30
N TYR A 52 -8.96 17.22 3.09
CA TYR A 52 -9.45 15.87 2.85
C TYR A 52 -8.30 14.87 2.76
N THR A 53 -8.56 13.64 3.22
CA THR A 53 -7.58 12.56 3.24
C THR A 53 -8.25 11.26 2.82
N VAL A 54 -7.56 10.48 1.99
CA VAL A 54 -7.89 9.08 1.71
C VAL A 54 -7.00 8.20 2.58
N GLU A 55 -7.59 7.29 3.34
CA GLU A 55 -6.87 6.30 4.15
C GLU A 55 -7.15 4.90 3.60
N VAL A 56 -6.09 4.20 3.21
CA VAL A 56 -6.12 2.76 2.94
C VAL A 56 -5.79 2.04 4.25
N PRO A 57 -6.68 1.20 4.78
CA PRO A 57 -6.47 0.58 6.07
C PRO A 57 -5.36 -0.49 6.00
N ARG A 58 -4.70 -0.70 7.14
CA ARG A 58 -3.82 -1.86 7.34
C ARG A 58 -4.56 -3.16 7.01
N GLY A 59 -3.86 -4.09 6.36
CA GLY A 59 -4.39 -5.38 5.95
C GLY A 59 -5.14 -5.36 4.63
N PHE A 60 -5.23 -4.21 3.96
CA PHE A 60 -5.67 -4.17 2.56
C PHE A 60 -4.63 -4.87 1.68
N ILE A 61 -5.08 -5.85 0.89
CA ILE A 61 -4.25 -6.59 -0.06
C ILE A 61 -4.64 -6.20 -1.49
N THR A 62 -3.64 -6.04 -2.35
CA THR A 62 -3.88 -5.62 -3.72
C THR A 62 -2.88 -6.21 -4.71
N ASP A 63 -3.30 -6.29 -5.96
CA ASP A 63 -2.56 -6.81 -7.09
C ASP A 63 -2.25 -5.76 -8.16
N LEU A 64 -2.49 -4.47 -7.90
CA LEU A 64 -2.26 -3.34 -8.83
C LEU A 64 -3.04 -3.40 -10.15
N ALA A 65 -3.98 -4.33 -10.27
CA ALA A 65 -4.64 -4.69 -11.53
C ALA A 65 -5.57 -3.60 -12.09
N SER A 66 -5.81 -2.51 -11.37
CA SER A 66 -6.55 -1.35 -11.91
C SER A 66 -5.78 -0.58 -12.98
N ILE A 67 -4.45 -0.65 -12.98
CA ILE A 67 -3.60 -0.05 -14.00
C ILE A 67 -3.19 -1.14 -15.01
N PRO A 68 -3.35 -0.93 -16.34
CA PRO A 68 -2.98 -1.92 -17.34
C PRO A 68 -1.51 -2.36 -17.24
N ARG A 69 -1.26 -3.68 -17.32
CA ARG A 69 0.10 -4.27 -17.22
C ARG A 69 1.10 -3.77 -18.27
N SER A 70 0.65 -3.36 -19.46
CA SER A 70 1.54 -2.73 -20.45
C SER A 70 2.15 -1.42 -19.95
N LEU A 71 1.54 -0.84 -18.94
CA LEU A 71 2.01 0.31 -18.21
C LEU A 71 2.64 -0.13 -16.87
N TRP A 72 3.29 -1.28 -16.74
CA TRP A 72 3.92 -1.68 -15.48
C TRP A 72 5.45 -1.64 -15.50
N TRP A 73 6.03 -0.94 -16.48
CA TRP A 73 7.50 -0.80 -16.61
C TRP A 73 8.19 -0.09 -15.43
N TRP A 74 7.45 0.30 -14.39
CA TRP A 74 7.92 1.06 -13.23
C TRP A 74 7.73 0.37 -11.88
N GLU A 75 7.36 -0.91 -11.84
CA GLU A 75 7.04 -1.67 -10.63
C GLU A 75 8.17 -1.82 -9.58
N SER A 76 9.21 -0.99 -9.62
CA SER A 76 10.16 -0.93 -8.51
C SER A 76 9.45 -0.54 -7.21
N LYS A 77 9.83 -1.17 -6.09
CA LYS A 77 9.31 -0.89 -4.75
C LYS A 77 9.50 0.57 -4.30
N THR A 78 10.34 1.32 -5.01
CA THR A 78 10.68 2.73 -4.76
C THR A 78 9.97 3.70 -5.70
N ASP A 79 9.11 3.20 -6.59
CA ASP A 79 8.47 4.07 -7.56
C ASP A 79 7.42 4.99 -6.93
N ARG A 80 7.48 6.26 -7.29
CA ARG A 80 6.57 7.32 -6.83
C ARG A 80 5.10 7.05 -7.19
N SER A 81 4.79 6.17 -8.14
CA SER A 81 3.41 5.78 -8.48
C SER A 81 2.87 4.62 -7.64
N MET A 82 3.69 3.94 -6.83
CA MET A 82 3.26 2.77 -6.04
C MET A 82 2.18 3.13 -5.02
N ALA A 83 2.40 4.13 -4.17
CA ALA A 83 1.41 4.56 -3.19
C ALA A 83 0.11 5.07 -3.85
N PRO A 84 0.16 5.94 -4.89
CA PRO A 84 -1.03 6.31 -5.68
C PRO A 84 -1.79 5.11 -6.26
N ALA A 85 -1.10 4.11 -6.81
CA ALA A 85 -1.72 2.92 -7.38
C ALA A 85 -2.47 2.08 -6.32
N ILE A 86 -1.89 1.91 -5.13
CA ILE A 86 -2.54 1.18 -4.03
C ILE A 86 -3.77 1.94 -3.52
N ILE A 87 -3.70 3.27 -3.43
CA ILE A 87 -4.86 4.11 -3.09
C ILE A 87 -5.96 3.93 -4.14
N HIS A 88 -5.60 3.95 -5.42
CA HIS A 88 -6.54 3.76 -6.52
C HIS A 88 -7.23 2.39 -6.49
N ASP A 89 -6.47 1.30 -6.32
CA ASP A 89 -7.01 -0.05 -6.15
C ASP A 89 -7.96 -0.13 -4.96
N PHE A 90 -7.61 0.51 -3.85
CA PHE A 90 -8.48 0.58 -2.68
C PHE A 90 -9.80 1.27 -3.01
N LEU A 91 -9.79 2.37 -3.76
CA LEU A 91 -11.02 3.08 -4.14
C LEU A 91 -11.86 2.26 -5.14
N TYR A 92 -11.21 1.59 -6.09
CA TYR A 92 -11.85 0.62 -6.98
C TYR A 92 -12.48 -0.54 -6.20
N TRP A 93 -11.81 -1.08 -5.19
CA TRP A 93 -12.37 -2.13 -4.35
C TRP A 93 -13.47 -1.63 -3.41
N ASP A 94 -13.31 -0.45 -2.80
CA ASP A 94 -14.24 0.07 -1.80
C ASP A 94 -15.60 0.40 -2.43
N GLN A 95 -15.63 0.84 -3.70
CA GLN A 95 -16.85 1.27 -4.38
C GLN A 95 -17.57 2.39 -3.60
N GLY A 96 -16.80 3.18 -2.86
CA GLY A 96 -17.26 4.38 -2.16
C GLY A 96 -17.29 5.60 -3.08
N CYS A 97 -16.39 5.64 -4.07
CA CYS A 97 -16.24 6.69 -5.05
C CYS A 97 -16.64 6.17 -6.43
N SER A 98 -17.06 7.06 -7.33
CA SER A 98 -17.19 6.70 -8.74
C SER A 98 -15.83 6.39 -9.35
N LYS A 99 -15.83 5.73 -10.50
CA LYS A 99 -14.59 5.46 -11.23
C LYS A 99 -13.83 6.74 -11.57
N ASP A 100 -14.51 7.75 -12.11
CA ASP A 100 -13.90 9.04 -12.45
C ASP A 100 -13.32 9.75 -11.22
N GLU A 101 -13.99 9.65 -10.07
CA GLU A 101 -13.47 10.20 -8.82
C GLU A 101 -12.20 9.45 -8.35
N ALA A 102 -12.18 8.12 -8.46
CA ALA A 102 -11.01 7.31 -8.13
C ALA A 102 -9.82 7.62 -9.06
N ASP A 103 -10.06 7.68 -10.37
CA ASP A 103 -9.06 8.06 -11.38
C ASP A 103 -8.48 9.46 -11.08
N ALA A 104 -9.33 10.40 -10.65
CA ALA A 104 -8.89 11.74 -10.30
C ALA A 104 -7.98 11.75 -9.06
N VAL A 105 -8.31 10.96 -8.03
CA VAL A 105 -7.43 10.77 -6.87
C VAL A 105 -6.09 10.18 -7.30
N LEU A 106 -6.07 9.21 -8.20
CA LEU A 106 -4.83 8.63 -8.74
C LEU A 106 -3.96 9.71 -9.41
N SER A 107 -4.54 10.53 -10.27
CA SER A 107 -3.81 11.61 -10.97
C SER A 107 -3.20 12.63 -10.00
N LEU A 108 -3.99 13.12 -9.04
CA LEU A 108 -3.52 14.10 -8.05
C LEU A 108 -2.47 13.49 -7.12
N ALA A 109 -2.67 12.27 -6.63
CA ALA A 109 -1.71 11.60 -5.77
C ALA A 109 -0.37 11.34 -6.48
N MET A 110 -0.41 11.03 -7.79
CA MET A 110 0.81 10.93 -8.59
C MET A 110 1.54 12.26 -8.72
N ASP A 111 0.81 13.35 -8.94
CA ASP A 111 1.38 14.70 -9.02
C ASP A 111 2.05 15.10 -7.71
N ASP A 112 1.32 14.99 -6.60
CA ASP A 112 1.78 15.31 -5.26
C ASP A 112 3.00 14.46 -4.86
N ASN A 113 3.10 13.22 -5.36
CA ASN A 113 4.25 12.34 -5.10
C ASN A 113 5.43 12.56 -6.07
N GLY A 114 5.33 13.54 -6.98
CA GLY A 114 6.37 13.91 -7.93
C GLY A 114 6.57 12.92 -9.07
N VAL A 115 5.52 12.20 -9.48
CA VAL A 115 5.54 11.40 -10.71
C VAL A 115 5.61 12.34 -11.91
N SER A 116 6.44 12.03 -12.91
CA SER A 116 6.60 12.91 -14.07
C SER A 116 5.27 13.12 -14.82
N PRO A 117 5.01 14.32 -15.37
CA PRO A 117 3.74 14.62 -16.04
C PRO A 117 3.39 13.64 -17.16
N THR A 118 4.38 13.19 -17.94
CA THR A 118 4.19 12.20 -19.01
C THR A 118 3.75 10.85 -18.48
N LYS A 119 4.41 10.34 -17.42
CA LYS A 119 4.05 9.06 -16.81
C LYS A 119 2.65 9.13 -16.19
N ARG A 120 2.36 10.21 -15.46
CA ARG A 120 1.03 10.49 -14.90
C ARG A 120 -0.04 10.49 -15.99
N ALA A 121 0.18 11.19 -17.10
CA ALA A 121 -0.76 11.26 -18.22
C ALA A 121 -1.02 9.89 -18.87
N LEU A 122 0.03 9.08 -19.08
CA LEU A 122 -0.11 7.73 -19.62
C LEU A 122 -0.92 6.81 -18.70
N ILE A 123 -0.64 6.83 -17.39
CA ILE A 123 -1.40 6.07 -16.39
C ILE A 123 -2.86 6.51 -16.37
N TYR A 124 -3.10 7.82 -16.27
CA TYR A 124 -4.43 8.40 -16.20
C TYR A 124 -5.25 8.08 -17.46
N ALA A 125 -4.64 8.15 -18.64
CA ALA A 125 -5.28 7.70 -19.87
C ALA A 125 -5.57 6.18 -19.85
N GLY A 126 -4.63 5.38 -19.36
CA GLY A 126 -4.74 3.92 -19.26
C GLY A 126 -5.93 3.45 -18.42
N VAL A 127 -6.13 4.03 -17.24
CA VAL A 127 -7.27 3.68 -16.36
C VAL A 127 -8.62 4.10 -16.96
N ARG A 128 -8.64 5.05 -17.90
CA ARG A 128 -9.86 5.50 -18.61
C ARG A 128 -10.19 4.71 -19.87
N THR A 129 -9.40 3.70 -20.20
CA THR A 129 -9.71 2.75 -21.29
C THR A 129 -10.77 1.72 -20.86
N PRO A 130 -11.31 0.91 -21.81
CA PRO A 130 -12.17 -0.22 -21.47
C PRO A 130 -11.55 -1.22 -20.48
N ILE A 131 -10.22 -1.29 -20.38
CA ILE A 131 -9.51 -2.16 -19.43
C ILE A 131 -9.74 -1.66 -17.99
N GLY A 132 -9.57 -0.36 -17.75
CA GLY A 132 -9.79 0.21 -16.42
C GLY A 132 -11.27 0.24 -16.03
N GLU A 133 -12.18 0.41 -17.00
CA GLU A 133 -13.63 0.24 -16.80
C GLU A 133 -13.98 -1.19 -16.37
N LYS A 134 -13.40 -2.19 -17.05
CA LYS A 134 -13.56 -3.60 -16.69
C LYS A 134 -13.01 -3.88 -15.29
N ALA A 135 -11.83 -3.38 -14.96
CA ALA A 135 -11.23 -3.55 -13.63
C ALA A 135 -12.12 -2.97 -12.52
N TYR A 136 -12.73 -1.79 -12.71
CA TYR A 136 -13.65 -1.21 -11.74
C TYR A 136 -14.90 -2.08 -11.54
N LYS A 137 -15.50 -2.57 -12.64
CA LYS A 137 -16.68 -3.45 -12.60
C LYS A 137 -16.38 -4.82 -11.99
N ASP A 138 -15.26 -5.42 -12.34
CA ASP A 138 -14.84 -6.72 -11.81
C ASP A 138 -14.63 -6.66 -10.29
N ASN A 139 -14.06 -5.56 -9.77
CA ASN A 139 -13.96 -5.34 -8.32
C ASN A 139 -15.35 -5.28 -7.65
N ALA A 140 -16.30 -4.57 -8.25
CA ALA A 140 -17.67 -4.51 -7.75
C ALA A 140 -18.34 -5.89 -7.74
N LEU A 141 -18.16 -6.68 -8.80
CA LEU A 141 -18.70 -8.04 -8.93
C LEU A 141 -18.06 -9.01 -7.93
N ALA A 142 -16.73 -9.00 -7.78
CA ALA A 142 -16.03 -9.84 -6.83
C ALA A 142 -16.46 -9.53 -5.38
N LYS A 143 -16.58 -8.25 -5.03
CA LYS A 143 -17.09 -7.81 -3.74
C LYS A 143 -18.53 -8.26 -3.50
N ALA A 144 -19.40 -8.14 -4.50
CA ALA A 144 -20.78 -8.62 -4.42
C ALA A 144 -20.87 -10.14 -4.27
N ALA A 145 -19.91 -10.88 -4.84
CA ALA A 145 -19.77 -12.33 -4.67
C ALA A 145 -19.17 -12.76 -3.30
N GLY A 146 -18.82 -11.80 -2.44
CA GLY A 146 -18.34 -12.05 -1.08
C GLY A 146 -16.83 -12.19 -0.94
N GLU A 147 -16.05 -11.80 -1.96
CA GLU A 147 -14.60 -11.59 -1.78
C GLU A 147 -14.35 -10.47 -0.75
N SER A 148 -13.28 -10.60 0.04
CA SER A 148 -12.79 -9.55 0.93
C SER A 148 -11.31 -9.35 0.71
N ARG A 149 -10.91 -8.11 0.37
CA ARG A 149 -9.51 -7.69 0.29
C ARG A 149 -8.97 -7.12 1.60
N TYR A 150 -9.62 -7.40 2.73
CA TYR A 150 -9.19 -6.95 4.05
C TYR A 150 -8.80 -8.14 4.91
N LEU A 151 -7.59 -8.10 5.45
CA LEU A 151 -7.07 -9.09 6.40
C LEU A 151 -7.11 -8.53 7.81
N THR A 152 -7.33 -9.42 8.79
CA THR A 152 -7.22 -9.07 10.21
C THR A 152 -5.79 -8.66 10.54
N SER A 153 -5.59 -7.75 11.50
CA SER A 153 -4.25 -7.33 11.91
C SER A 153 -3.35 -8.51 12.27
N ARG A 154 -3.89 -9.51 12.97
CA ARG A 154 -3.20 -10.76 13.33
C ARG A 154 -2.71 -11.52 12.08
N TYR A 155 -3.55 -11.63 11.07
CA TYR A 155 -3.18 -12.34 9.84
C TYR A 155 -2.21 -11.53 8.98
N THR A 156 -2.34 -10.20 8.98
CA THR A 156 -1.34 -9.31 8.39
C THR A 156 0.03 -9.56 9.03
N ASP A 157 0.13 -9.67 10.36
CA ASP A 157 1.41 -9.98 11.03
C ASP A 157 1.98 -11.33 10.59
N VAL A 158 1.13 -12.36 10.47
CA VAL A 158 1.54 -13.68 9.96
C VAL A 158 2.16 -13.56 8.57
N LEU A 159 1.52 -12.82 7.66
CA LEU A 159 2.03 -12.65 6.29
C LEU A 159 3.31 -11.83 6.23
N LEU A 160 3.45 -10.80 7.07
CA LEU A 160 4.66 -9.95 7.11
C LEU A 160 5.89 -10.69 7.64
N LEU A 161 5.69 -11.72 8.45
CA LEU A 161 6.78 -12.51 9.06
C LEU A 161 7.12 -13.79 8.26
N ARG A 162 6.32 -14.13 7.24
CA ARG A 162 6.48 -15.36 6.46
C ARG A 162 7.37 -15.14 5.25
N SER A 163 8.13 -16.17 4.87
CA SER A 163 8.75 -16.22 3.54
C SER A 163 7.67 -16.25 2.44
N THR A 164 7.97 -15.62 1.31
CA THR A 164 7.13 -15.67 0.11
C THR A 164 6.94 -17.12 -0.33
N VAL A 165 5.71 -17.52 -0.63
CA VAL A 165 5.43 -18.84 -1.22
C VAL A 165 5.60 -18.71 -2.75
N PRO A 166 6.33 -19.62 -3.41
CA PRO A 166 6.42 -19.61 -4.88
C PRO A 166 5.04 -19.63 -5.54
N ASP A 167 4.92 -18.90 -6.64
CA ASP A 167 3.71 -18.85 -7.49
C ASP A 167 2.43 -18.35 -6.78
N ASP A 168 2.57 -17.71 -5.61
CA ASP A 168 1.44 -17.10 -4.94
C ASP A 168 0.86 -15.95 -5.75
N ASN A 169 -0.46 -15.82 -5.71
CA ASN A 169 -1.19 -14.72 -6.29
C ASN A 169 -2.30 -14.26 -5.33
N LEU A 170 -3.05 -13.23 -5.71
CA LEU A 170 -4.09 -12.66 -4.88
C LEU A 170 -5.13 -13.72 -4.47
N GLU A 171 -5.56 -14.56 -5.41
CA GLU A 171 -6.56 -15.60 -5.16
C GLU A 171 -6.05 -16.65 -4.17
N SER A 172 -4.83 -17.18 -4.37
CA SER A 172 -4.26 -18.19 -3.48
C SER A 172 -4.09 -17.66 -2.04
N ILE A 173 -3.65 -16.40 -1.90
CA ILE A 173 -3.48 -15.74 -0.60
C ILE A 173 -4.84 -15.53 0.07
N LEU A 174 -5.84 -15.01 -0.64
CA LEU A 174 -7.19 -14.78 -0.09
C LEU A 174 -7.88 -16.10 0.29
N LYS A 175 -7.71 -17.15 -0.51
CA LYS A 175 -8.24 -18.50 -0.20
C LYS A 175 -7.67 -19.05 1.10
N ARG A 176 -6.34 -18.95 1.31
CA ARG A 176 -5.70 -19.35 2.56
C ARG A 176 -6.11 -18.47 3.73
N ALA A 177 -6.18 -17.16 3.55
CA ALA A 177 -6.65 -16.24 4.56
C ALA A 177 -8.07 -16.60 5.02
N LYS A 178 -8.95 -16.99 4.10
CA LYS A 178 -10.30 -17.48 4.44
C LYS A 178 -10.26 -18.76 5.26
N SER A 179 -9.48 -19.78 4.86
CA SER A 179 -9.37 -21.03 5.63
C SER A 179 -8.75 -20.82 7.02
N GLU A 180 -7.84 -19.87 7.15
CA GLU A 180 -7.12 -19.57 8.39
C GLU A 180 -7.82 -18.52 9.27
N LYS A 181 -9.08 -18.16 8.93
CA LYS A 181 -9.89 -17.13 9.62
C LYS A 181 -9.17 -15.78 9.71
N GLY A 182 -8.41 -15.46 8.67
CA GLY A 182 -7.60 -14.26 8.50
C GLY A 182 -8.32 -13.12 7.79
N ILE A 183 -9.50 -13.35 7.21
CA ILE A 183 -10.31 -12.32 6.55
C ILE A 183 -10.97 -11.41 7.59
N SER A 184 -10.79 -10.11 7.44
CA SER A 184 -11.50 -9.09 8.23
C SER A 184 -12.89 -8.83 7.62
N PRO A 185 -13.91 -8.56 8.46
CA PRO A 185 -15.19 -8.07 7.97
C PRO A 185 -15.02 -6.71 7.27
N LEU A 186 -15.96 -6.39 6.38
CA LEU A 186 -16.05 -5.12 5.66
C LEU A 186 -16.09 -3.95 6.67
N ARG A 187 -15.10 -3.05 6.61
CA ARG A 187 -15.07 -1.85 7.46
C ARG A 187 -15.81 -0.72 6.76
N THR A 188 -16.99 -0.35 7.25
CA THR A 188 -17.87 0.67 6.65
C THR A 188 -17.53 2.11 7.06
N ASN A 189 -16.63 2.26 8.03
CA ASN A 189 -16.38 3.50 8.77
C ASN A 189 -15.61 4.55 7.93
N TYR A 190 -14.89 4.11 6.89
CA TYR A 190 -14.05 4.97 6.06
C TYR A 190 -14.82 5.75 4.98
N ARG A 191 -16.09 5.41 4.76
CA ARG A 191 -16.78 5.76 3.51
C ARG A 191 -17.05 7.26 3.35
N LYS A 192 -17.45 7.97 4.41
CA LYS A 192 -17.85 9.39 4.31
C LYS A 192 -16.67 10.32 4.00
N GLN A 193 -15.55 10.17 4.71
CA GLN A 193 -14.38 11.01 4.50
C GLN A 193 -13.74 10.74 3.13
N THR A 194 -13.61 9.46 2.77
CA THR A 194 -13.11 9.05 1.45
C THR A 194 -13.98 9.61 0.32
N GLN A 195 -15.31 9.58 0.46
CA GLN A 195 -16.23 10.17 -0.54
C GLN A 195 -16.04 11.67 -0.73
N GLN A 196 -15.80 12.43 0.34
CA GLN A 196 -15.54 13.86 0.25
C GLN A 196 -14.20 14.13 -0.45
N ALA A 197 -13.17 13.37 -0.11
CA ALA A 197 -11.86 13.45 -0.77
C ALA A 197 -11.96 13.16 -2.28
N CYS A 198 -12.68 12.10 -2.66
CA CYS A 198 -12.94 11.71 -4.04
C CYS A 198 -13.64 12.81 -4.86
N LYS A 199 -14.71 13.40 -4.31
CA LYS A 199 -15.41 14.52 -4.96
C LYS A 199 -14.51 15.76 -5.09
N ALA A 200 -13.70 16.05 -4.07
CA ALA A 200 -12.77 17.16 -4.11
C ALA A 200 -11.70 16.96 -5.19
N ALA A 201 -11.14 15.74 -5.28
CA ALA A 201 -10.14 15.39 -6.28
C ALA A 201 -10.66 15.61 -7.71
N LEU A 202 -11.86 15.12 -8.02
CA LEU A 202 -12.45 15.30 -9.34
C LEU A 202 -12.68 16.78 -9.68
N ARG A 203 -13.14 17.59 -8.71
CA ARG A 203 -13.32 19.04 -8.91
C ARG A 203 -12.01 19.76 -9.20
N ILE A 204 -10.96 19.46 -8.44
CA ILE A 204 -9.63 20.05 -8.63
C ILE A 204 -9.11 19.71 -10.03
N LEU A 205 -9.12 18.44 -10.39
CA LEU A 205 -8.60 17.98 -11.69
C LEU A 205 -9.42 18.51 -12.88
N SER A 206 -10.71 18.78 -12.70
CA SER A 206 -11.55 19.38 -13.74
C SER A 206 -11.35 20.89 -13.90
N SER A 207 -10.62 21.54 -12.98
CA SER A 207 -10.35 22.98 -12.97
C SER A 207 -8.94 23.36 -13.46
N THR A 208 -8.10 22.36 -13.69
CA THR A 208 -6.74 22.46 -14.24
C THR A 208 -6.73 22.20 -15.74
#